data_AF-A0AAN2C8B9-F1
#
_entry.id   AF-A0AAN2C8B9-F1
#
_cell.length_a   1.000
_cell.length_b   1.000
_cell.length_c   1.000
_cell.angle_alpha   90.00
_cell.angle_beta   90.00
_cell.angle_gamma   90.00
#
_symmetry.space_group_name_H-M   'P 1'
#
loop_
_entity.id
_entity.type
_entity.pdbx_description
1 polymer ?
#
loop_
_entity_poly.entity_id
_entity_poly.type
_entity_poly.pdbx_seq_one_letter_code
_entity_poly.pdbx_strand_id
1 'polypeptide(L)'
;MTWLVALLAGVAVTPQRALLARRELWAAVALAVALALPSVLWQAAHGFPFAELVAAARDKNAAIVAPLFVLNQILVMNPLFAPLWIAGLVAPFVRRDLAPMRFLGIAYVAVLALNLAGHGKDYYVAAAYPALFATGAIAFERVVRSALARGIVLAAAVALSAIAAPTSLAILDPVSLQAYIARFHLASQQQEKSFAGTALPQNFADQLGWRDFVREVGTAYASLPPDVRAHTAILVANYGEASALDLYGAPFGLPPALSPHNQFYLWGLRGQTPAAVLRVTRDVGGLRAHCGGVRVFGTTFSRWAMNYENGKTIALCTRPAPRLAEWWPELKNFS
;
A
#
# COMPACT_ATOMS: atom_id res chain seq x y z
N MET A 1 -6.35 -9.40 -8.28
CA MET A 1 -6.14 -10.54 -9.18
C MET A 1 -6.31 -11.89 -8.47
N THR A 2 -5.68 -12.10 -7.31
CA THR A 2 -5.73 -13.38 -6.56
C THR A 2 -7.15 -13.86 -6.23
N TRP A 3 -8.05 -12.96 -5.79
CA TRP A 3 -9.45 -13.31 -5.53
C TRP A 3 -10.21 -13.80 -6.77
N LEU A 4 -10.01 -13.17 -7.94
CA LEU A 4 -10.65 -13.59 -9.18
C LEU A 4 -10.20 -15.00 -9.59
N VAL A 5 -8.89 -15.27 -9.52
CA VAL A 5 -8.33 -16.61 -9.80
C VAL A 5 -8.90 -17.64 -8.83
N ALA A 6 -8.98 -17.31 -7.55
CA ALA A 6 -9.53 -18.19 -6.53
C ALA A 6 -11.03 -18.46 -6.73
N LEU A 7 -11.81 -17.44 -7.10
CA LEU A 7 -13.22 -17.58 -7.47
C LEU A 7 -13.41 -18.49 -8.68
N LEU A 8 -12.61 -18.31 -9.73
CA LEU A 8 -12.65 -19.17 -10.91
C LEU A 8 -12.32 -20.62 -10.55
N ALA A 9 -11.30 -20.85 -9.72
CA ALA A 9 -10.97 -22.17 -9.22
C ALA A 9 -12.14 -22.79 -8.45
N GLY A 10 -12.76 -22.03 -7.54
CA GLY A 10 -13.94 -22.46 -6.79
C GLY A 10 -15.11 -22.82 -7.69
N VAL A 11 -15.41 -21.99 -8.71
CA VAL A 11 -16.51 -22.22 -9.67
C VAL A 11 -16.22 -23.45 -10.54
N ALA A 12 -14.98 -23.64 -11.00
CA ALA A 12 -14.60 -24.73 -11.89
C ALA A 12 -14.76 -26.11 -11.24
N VAL A 13 -14.44 -26.24 -9.95
CA VAL A 13 -14.46 -27.54 -9.24
C VAL A 13 -15.82 -27.88 -8.63
N THR A 14 -16.83 -27.03 -8.78
CA THR A 14 -18.20 -27.28 -8.27
C THR A 14 -19.21 -27.39 -9.40
N PRO A 15 -20.49 -27.75 -9.14
CA PRO A 15 -21.54 -27.68 -10.14
C PRO A 15 -21.77 -26.28 -10.73
N GLN A 16 -21.30 -25.22 -10.05
CA GLN A 16 -21.38 -23.85 -10.54
C GLN A 16 -20.53 -23.60 -11.79
N ARG A 17 -19.68 -24.54 -12.23
CA ARG A 17 -19.02 -24.50 -13.55
C ARG A 17 -19.99 -24.30 -14.72
N ALA A 18 -21.27 -24.63 -14.55
CA ALA A 18 -22.31 -24.31 -15.53
C ALA A 18 -22.43 -22.80 -15.83
N LEU A 19 -22.02 -21.93 -14.89
CA LEU A 19 -21.92 -20.48 -15.11
C LEU A 19 -20.90 -20.14 -16.22
N LEU A 20 -19.87 -20.96 -16.40
CA LEU A 20 -18.87 -20.78 -17.46
C LEU A 20 -19.45 -21.03 -18.86
N ALA A 21 -20.58 -21.72 -18.97
CA ALA A 21 -21.30 -21.91 -20.23
C ALA A 21 -22.31 -20.77 -20.53
N ARG A 22 -22.51 -19.83 -19.59
CA ARG A 22 -23.47 -18.73 -19.75
C ARG A 22 -22.86 -17.62 -20.57
N ARG A 23 -23.52 -17.25 -21.67
CA ARG A 23 -23.13 -16.13 -22.54
C ARG A 23 -23.05 -14.80 -21.79
N GLU A 24 -23.88 -14.61 -20.77
CA GLU A 24 -23.91 -13.40 -19.95
C GLU A 24 -22.60 -13.21 -19.18
N LEU A 25 -21.96 -14.30 -18.72
CA LEU A 25 -20.66 -14.25 -18.09
C LEU A 25 -19.60 -13.72 -19.05
N TRP A 26 -19.58 -14.24 -20.28
CA TRP A 26 -18.59 -13.85 -21.28
C TRP A 26 -18.78 -12.42 -21.77
N ALA A 27 -20.02 -11.92 -21.82
CA ALA A 27 -20.28 -10.50 -22.05
C ALA A 27 -19.67 -9.63 -20.94
N ALA A 28 -19.82 -10.03 -19.67
CA ALA A 28 -19.20 -9.32 -18.54
C ALA A 28 -17.66 -9.41 -18.57
N VAL A 29 -17.10 -10.57 -18.95
CA VAL A 29 -15.64 -10.76 -19.13
C VAL A 29 -15.12 -9.87 -20.27
N ALA A 30 -15.81 -9.83 -21.41
CA ALA A 30 -15.43 -8.98 -22.54
C ALA A 30 -15.45 -7.49 -22.14
N LEU A 31 -16.46 -7.05 -21.40
CA LEU A 31 -16.52 -5.70 -20.85
C LEU A 31 -15.35 -5.42 -19.89
N ALA A 32 -15.07 -6.34 -18.95
CA ALA A 32 -13.96 -6.19 -18.02
C ALA A 32 -12.60 -6.13 -18.75
N VAL A 33 -12.41 -6.94 -19.78
CA VAL A 33 -11.21 -6.90 -20.65
C VAL A 33 -11.13 -5.58 -21.40
N ALA A 34 -12.22 -5.10 -22.00
CA ALA A 34 -12.24 -3.83 -22.70
C ALA A 34 -11.86 -2.65 -21.78
N LEU A 35 -12.34 -2.67 -20.54
CA LEU A 35 -11.98 -1.67 -19.52
C LEU A 35 -10.53 -1.78 -19.06
N ALA A 36 -9.97 -2.99 -18.97
CA ALA A 36 -8.58 -3.21 -18.57
C ALA A 36 -7.57 -3.04 -19.73
N LEU A 37 -8.03 -3.12 -20.98
CA LEU A 37 -7.20 -3.15 -22.17
C LEU A 37 -6.25 -1.95 -22.28
N PRO A 38 -6.67 -0.69 -22.04
CA PRO A 38 -5.74 0.45 -22.10
C PRO A 38 -4.55 0.30 -21.15
N SER A 39 -4.79 -0.18 -19.93
CA SER A 39 -3.74 -0.42 -18.94
C SER A 39 -2.81 -1.56 -19.34
N VAL A 40 -3.34 -2.64 -19.93
CA VAL A 40 -2.54 -3.79 -20.40
C VAL A 40 -1.67 -3.39 -21.59
N LEU A 41 -2.23 -2.67 -22.56
CA LEU A 41 -1.48 -2.16 -23.72
C LEU A 41 -0.39 -1.19 -23.28
N TRP A 42 -0.69 -0.30 -22.32
CA TRP A 42 0.32 0.58 -21.75
C TRP A 42 1.44 -0.21 -21.07
N GLN A 43 1.13 -1.22 -20.25
CA GLN A 43 2.15 -2.08 -19.63
C GLN A 43 3.02 -2.76 -20.69
N ALA A 44 2.42 -3.34 -21.74
CA ALA A 44 3.14 -4.01 -22.82
C ALA A 44 4.08 -3.05 -23.56
N ALA A 45 3.62 -1.83 -23.86
CA ALA A 45 4.44 -0.80 -24.50
C ALA A 45 5.62 -0.31 -23.65
N HIS A 46 5.59 -0.53 -22.33
CA HIS A 46 6.61 -0.08 -21.38
C HIS A 46 7.38 -1.25 -20.72
N GLY A 47 7.28 -2.47 -21.26
CA GLY A 47 8.04 -3.63 -20.76
C GLY A 47 7.51 -4.25 -19.46
N PHE A 48 6.22 -4.07 -19.15
CA PHE A 48 5.55 -4.58 -17.95
C PHE A 48 6.19 -4.12 -16.62
N PRO A 49 6.26 -2.80 -16.35
CA PRO A 49 6.86 -2.28 -15.10
C PRO A 49 6.18 -2.83 -13.83
N PHE A 50 4.91 -3.25 -13.90
CA PHE A 50 4.26 -3.89 -12.76
C PHE A 50 4.88 -5.26 -12.43
N ALA A 51 5.35 -6.03 -13.42
CA ALA A 51 6.01 -7.31 -13.18
C ALA A 51 7.35 -7.12 -12.46
N GLU A 52 8.12 -6.10 -12.86
CA GLU A 52 9.36 -5.70 -12.16
C GLU A 52 9.08 -5.30 -10.70
N LEU A 53 8.04 -4.49 -10.46
CA LEU A 53 7.61 -4.09 -9.13
C LEU A 53 7.24 -5.31 -8.26
N VAL A 54 6.43 -6.24 -8.79
CA VAL A 54 6.03 -7.45 -8.06
C VAL A 54 7.23 -8.33 -7.74
N ALA A 55 8.22 -8.43 -8.64
CA ALA A 55 9.45 -9.16 -8.39
C ALA A 55 10.26 -8.51 -7.25
N ALA A 56 10.40 -7.17 -7.26
CA ALA A 56 11.10 -6.42 -6.21
C ALA A 56 10.38 -6.46 -4.84
N ALA A 57 9.06 -6.55 -4.83
CA ALA A 57 8.26 -6.58 -3.60
C ALA A 57 8.46 -7.84 -2.74
N ARG A 58 8.95 -8.95 -3.32
CA ARG A 58 9.12 -10.23 -2.60
C ARG A 58 10.06 -10.11 -1.40
N ASP A 59 11.09 -9.28 -1.49
CA ASP A 59 12.09 -9.11 -0.42
C ASP A 59 11.70 -8.04 0.62
N LYS A 60 10.69 -7.22 0.31
CA LYS A 60 10.26 -6.06 1.10
C LYS A 60 9.31 -6.43 2.27
N ASN A 61 8.35 -7.31 2.02
CA ASN A 61 7.35 -7.69 3.02
C ASN A 61 7.96 -8.50 4.17
N ALA A 62 7.43 -8.32 5.38
CA ALA A 62 7.77 -9.20 6.50
C ALA A 62 7.10 -10.56 6.30
N ALA A 63 7.86 -11.65 6.45
CA ALA A 63 7.29 -12.99 6.40
C ALA A 63 6.44 -13.26 7.66
N ILE A 64 5.12 -13.36 7.48
CA ILE A 64 4.19 -13.76 8.54
C ILE A 64 4.03 -15.28 8.49
N VAL A 65 4.32 -15.95 9.60
CA VAL A 65 4.13 -17.41 9.71
C VAL A 65 2.66 -17.79 9.62
N ALA A 66 2.35 -18.95 9.05
CA ALA A 66 0.98 -19.37 8.74
C ALA A 66 -0.01 -19.29 9.93
N PRO A 67 0.33 -19.73 11.15
CA PRO A 67 -0.60 -19.62 12.29
C PRO A 67 -0.97 -18.18 12.63
N LEU A 68 0.02 -17.27 12.58
CA LEU A 68 -0.20 -15.86 12.82
C LEU A 68 -1.02 -15.21 11.69
N PHE A 69 -0.79 -15.61 10.44
CA PHE A 69 -1.57 -15.13 9.30
C PHE A 69 -3.06 -15.48 9.43
N VAL A 70 -3.36 -16.70 9.88
CA VAL A 70 -4.74 -17.16 10.14
C VAL A 70 -5.34 -16.44 11.34
N LEU A 71 -4.58 -16.24 12.42
CA LEU A 71 -5.03 -15.44 13.56
C LEU A 71 -5.37 -14.00 13.15
N ASN A 72 -4.54 -13.39 12.29
CA ASN A 72 -4.79 -12.04 11.79
C ASN A 72 -6.12 -11.95 11.02
N GLN A 73 -6.57 -13.00 10.34
CA GLN A 73 -7.88 -13.01 9.69
C GLN A 73 -9.03 -12.81 10.70
N ILE A 74 -8.90 -13.36 11.90
CA ILE A 74 -9.88 -13.17 12.99
C ILE A 74 -9.79 -11.75 13.56
N LEU A 75 -8.56 -11.26 13.78
CA LEU A 75 -8.32 -9.94 14.37
C LEU A 75 -8.76 -8.80 13.43
N VAL A 76 -8.36 -8.87 12.16
CA VAL A 76 -8.63 -7.85 11.13
C VAL A 76 -10.12 -7.77 10.80
N MET A 77 -10.84 -8.90 10.83
CA MET A 77 -12.28 -8.94 10.54
C MET A 77 -13.17 -8.80 11.77
N ASN A 78 -12.62 -8.34 12.90
CA ASN A 78 -13.27 -8.26 14.20
C ASN A 78 -13.59 -9.66 14.79
N PRO A 79 -13.01 -10.03 15.95
CA PRO A 79 -13.23 -11.33 16.57
C PRO A 79 -14.71 -11.68 16.85
N LEU A 80 -15.56 -10.68 17.10
CA LEU A 80 -17.00 -10.90 17.34
C LEU A 80 -17.76 -11.24 16.05
N PHE A 81 -17.23 -10.84 14.89
CA PHE A 81 -17.75 -11.24 13.59
C PHE A 81 -17.13 -12.54 13.08
N ALA A 82 -16.11 -13.09 13.76
CA ALA A 82 -15.46 -14.32 13.34
C ALA A 82 -16.41 -15.53 13.22
N PRO A 83 -17.29 -15.80 14.20
CA PRO A 83 -18.26 -16.90 14.07
C PRO A 83 -19.13 -16.76 12.82
N LEU A 84 -19.47 -15.54 12.42
CA LEU A 84 -20.34 -15.27 11.28
C LEU A 84 -19.66 -15.64 9.96
N TRP A 85 -18.47 -15.11 9.67
CA TRP A 85 -17.79 -15.45 8.41
C TRP A 85 -17.26 -16.89 8.41
N ILE A 86 -16.90 -17.46 9.58
CA ILE A 86 -16.53 -18.89 9.70
C ILE A 86 -17.73 -19.76 9.36
N ALA A 87 -18.94 -19.43 9.80
CA ALA A 87 -20.14 -20.16 9.37
C ALA A 87 -20.40 -19.98 7.87
N GLY A 88 -20.13 -18.82 7.29
CA GLY A 88 -20.19 -18.64 5.84
C GLY A 88 -19.24 -19.54 5.07
N LEU A 89 -18.06 -19.79 5.64
CA LEU A 89 -17.07 -20.73 5.10
C LEU A 89 -17.51 -22.19 5.25
N VAL A 90 -18.02 -22.59 6.42
CA VAL A 90 -18.28 -24.00 6.77
C VAL A 90 -19.67 -24.48 6.36
N ALA A 91 -20.71 -23.66 6.53
CA ALA A 91 -22.09 -24.06 6.32
C ALA A 91 -22.38 -24.61 4.90
N PRO A 92 -21.82 -24.07 3.80
CA PRO A 92 -21.99 -24.66 2.46
C PRO A 92 -21.56 -26.12 2.34
N PHE A 93 -20.65 -26.60 3.19
CA PHE A 93 -20.17 -27.98 3.17
C PHE A 93 -21.04 -28.92 4.00
N VAL A 94 -21.67 -28.41 5.06
CA VAL A 94 -22.47 -29.21 6.01
C VAL A 94 -23.97 -29.16 5.71
N ARG A 95 -24.46 -28.03 5.19
CA ARG A 95 -25.88 -27.78 4.90
C ARG A 95 -26.19 -27.96 3.42
N ARG A 96 -27.16 -28.82 3.10
CA ARG A 96 -27.56 -29.11 1.72
C ARG A 96 -28.16 -27.90 1.00
N ASP A 97 -28.89 -27.04 1.71
CA ASP A 97 -29.49 -25.83 1.16
C ASP A 97 -28.45 -24.77 0.78
N LEU A 98 -27.27 -24.80 1.38
CA LEU A 98 -26.14 -23.92 1.06
C LEU A 98 -25.08 -24.59 0.18
N ALA A 99 -25.29 -25.85 -0.23
CA ALA A 99 -24.35 -26.57 -1.11
C ALA A 99 -24.00 -25.81 -2.40
N PRO A 100 -24.91 -25.03 -3.03
CA PRO A 100 -24.56 -24.20 -4.18
C PRO A 100 -23.51 -23.11 -3.90
N MET A 101 -23.23 -22.78 -2.64
CA MET A 101 -22.28 -21.74 -2.24
C MET A 101 -20.87 -22.28 -1.91
N ARG A 102 -20.62 -23.59 -2.07
CA ARG A 102 -19.31 -24.21 -1.78
C ARG A 102 -18.14 -23.57 -2.52
N PHE A 103 -18.39 -23.06 -3.73
CA PHE A 103 -17.38 -22.37 -4.52
C PHE A 103 -16.78 -21.16 -3.79
N LEU A 104 -17.54 -20.46 -2.95
CA LEU A 104 -17.07 -19.32 -2.15
C LEU A 104 -16.07 -19.76 -1.07
N GLY A 105 -16.36 -20.87 -0.39
CA GLY A 105 -15.45 -21.43 0.61
C GLY A 105 -14.16 -21.96 0.00
N ILE A 106 -14.25 -22.63 -1.15
CA ILE A 106 -13.08 -23.08 -1.91
C ILE A 106 -12.25 -21.89 -2.37
N ALA A 107 -12.90 -20.85 -2.92
CA ALA A 107 -12.23 -19.62 -3.31
C ALA A 107 -11.54 -18.92 -2.13
N TYR A 108 -12.16 -18.88 -0.95
CA TYR A 108 -11.54 -18.33 0.25
C TYR A 108 -10.26 -19.09 0.62
N VAL A 109 -10.30 -20.42 0.69
CA VAL A 109 -9.12 -21.24 1.00
C VAL A 109 -8.02 -21.06 -0.04
N ALA A 110 -8.38 -20.99 -1.33
CA ALA A 110 -7.43 -20.76 -2.40
C ALA A 110 -6.77 -19.37 -2.32
N VAL A 111 -7.54 -18.29 -2.08
CA VAL A 111 -6.96 -16.94 -1.95
C VAL A 111 -6.11 -16.80 -0.68
N LEU A 112 -6.49 -17.47 0.41
CA LEU A 112 -5.71 -17.54 1.64
C LEU A 112 -4.36 -18.21 1.37
N ALA A 113 -4.37 -19.38 0.73
CA ALA A 113 -3.16 -20.14 0.37
C ALA A 113 -2.25 -19.36 -0.59
N LEU A 114 -2.81 -18.72 -1.62
CA LEU A 114 -2.05 -17.91 -2.58
C LEU A 114 -1.35 -16.72 -1.90
N ASN A 115 -2.04 -16.01 -1.00
CA ASN A 115 -1.43 -14.88 -0.28
C ASN A 115 -0.38 -15.33 0.72
N LEU A 116 -0.63 -16.44 1.43
CA LEU A 116 0.34 -17.00 2.37
C LEU A 116 1.62 -17.43 1.64
N ALA A 117 1.50 -18.14 0.52
CA ALA A 117 2.63 -18.57 -0.30
C ALA A 117 3.36 -17.41 -0.99
N GLY A 118 2.64 -16.33 -1.29
CA GLY A 118 3.19 -15.13 -1.94
C GLY A 118 3.75 -14.08 -0.98
N HIS A 119 3.83 -14.36 0.33
CA HIS A 119 4.17 -13.38 1.38
C HIS A 119 3.35 -12.08 1.27
N GLY A 120 2.07 -12.24 0.94
CA GLY A 120 1.10 -11.15 0.88
C GLY A 120 0.79 -10.58 2.26
N LYS A 121 0.30 -9.34 2.30
CA LYS A 121 -0.19 -8.74 3.54
C LYS A 121 -1.49 -9.42 3.96
N ASP A 122 -1.72 -9.51 5.26
CA ASP A 122 -2.88 -10.21 5.84
C ASP A 122 -4.24 -9.69 5.31
N TYR A 123 -4.34 -8.40 5.02
CA TYR A 123 -5.53 -7.77 4.48
C TYR A 123 -5.77 -8.04 2.98
N TYR A 124 -4.86 -8.71 2.26
CA TYR A 124 -5.09 -9.05 0.84
C TYR A 124 -6.21 -10.07 0.62
N VAL A 125 -6.68 -10.71 1.69
CA VAL A 125 -7.83 -11.63 1.69
C VAL A 125 -9.16 -10.88 1.86
N ALA A 126 -9.12 -9.57 2.18
CA ALA A 126 -10.29 -8.77 2.57
C ALA A 126 -11.49 -8.86 1.61
N ALA A 127 -11.23 -8.96 0.30
CA ALA A 127 -12.26 -9.02 -0.74
C ALA A 127 -13.16 -10.27 -0.66
N ALA A 128 -12.74 -11.32 0.04
CA ALA A 128 -13.53 -12.55 0.20
C ALA A 128 -14.62 -12.45 1.27
N TYR A 129 -14.42 -11.60 2.30
CA TYR A 129 -15.29 -11.57 3.47
C TYR A 129 -16.73 -11.13 3.22
N PRO A 130 -17.06 -10.17 2.33
CA PRO A 130 -18.46 -9.82 2.07
C PRO A 130 -19.32 -11.03 1.69
N ALA A 131 -18.78 -11.94 0.86
CA ALA A 131 -19.48 -13.16 0.46
C ALA A 131 -19.62 -14.17 1.61
N LEU A 132 -18.58 -14.29 2.45
CA LEU A 132 -18.63 -15.13 3.65
C LEU A 132 -19.60 -14.59 4.71
N PHE A 133 -19.67 -13.27 4.89
CA PHE A 133 -20.65 -12.67 5.80
C PHE A 133 -22.09 -12.89 5.31
N ALA A 134 -22.35 -12.75 4.02
CA ALA A 134 -23.67 -13.00 3.45
C ALA A 134 -24.11 -14.46 3.64
N THR A 135 -23.25 -15.41 3.30
CA THR A 135 -23.52 -16.84 3.50
C THR A 135 -23.63 -17.22 4.98
N GLY A 136 -22.80 -16.61 5.83
CA GLY A 136 -22.85 -16.76 7.28
C GLY A 136 -24.15 -16.26 7.90
N ALA A 137 -24.67 -15.13 7.42
CA ALA A 137 -25.96 -14.59 7.88
C ALA A 137 -27.11 -15.57 7.60
N ILE A 138 -27.15 -16.18 6.41
CA ILE A 138 -28.13 -17.24 6.06
C ILE A 138 -27.94 -18.48 6.95
N ALA A 139 -26.69 -18.81 7.29
CA ALA A 139 -26.39 -19.91 8.19
C ALA A 139 -26.97 -19.66 9.60
N PHE A 140 -26.78 -18.44 10.12
CA PHE A 140 -27.17 -18.03 11.47
C PHE A 140 -28.65 -17.71 11.64
N GLU A 141 -29.36 -17.35 10.56
CA GLU A 141 -30.78 -16.96 10.58
C GLU A 141 -31.67 -17.95 11.35
N ARG A 142 -31.44 -19.26 11.17
CA ARG A 142 -32.24 -20.31 11.82
C ARG A 142 -31.79 -20.67 13.23
N VAL A 143 -30.55 -20.33 13.58
CA VAL A 143 -29.91 -20.66 14.85
C VAL A 143 -30.18 -19.59 15.90
N VAL A 144 -30.00 -18.31 15.54
CA VAL A 144 -30.20 -17.18 16.45
C VAL A 144 -31.54 -16.51 16.13
N ARG A 145 -32.62 -17.10 16.65
CA ARG A 145 -33.99 -16.62 16.40
C ARG A 145 -34.32 -15.33 17.16
N SER A 146 -33.73 -15.14 18.34
CA SER A 146 -33.97 -13.95 19.17
C SER A 146 -33.44 -12.68 18.50
N ALA A 147 -34.33 -11.72 18.26
CA ALA A 147 -33.95 -10.40 17.75
C ALA A 147 -33.05 -9.65 18.75
N LEU A 148 -33.33 -9.79 20.05
CA LEU A 148 -32.51 -9.19 21.11
C LEU A 148 -31.08 -9.76 21.11
N ALA A 149 -30.92 -11.08 21.02
CA ALA A 149 -29.59 -11.69 20.98
C ALA A 149 -28.78 -11.22 19.75
N ARG A 150 -29.43 -11.15 18.57
CA ARG A 150 -28.81 -10.60 17.36
C ARG A 150 -28.39 -9.14 17.55
N GLY A 151 -29.27 -8.33 18.14
CA GLY A 151 -29.00 -6.93 18.45
C GLY A 151 -27.82 -6.76 19.40
N ILE A 152 -27.73 -7.56 20.47
CA ILE A 152 -26.63 -7.52 21.43
C ILE A 152 -25.30 -7.88 20.76
N VAL A 153 -25.25 -8.97 20.00
CA VAL A 153 -24.01 -9.39 19.30
C VAL A 153 -23.57 -8.34 18.30
N LEU A 154 -24.51 -7.80 17.51
CA LEU A 154 -24.21 -6.73 16.56
C LEU A 154 -23.71 -5.46 17.27
N ALA A 155 -24.38 -5.03 18.35
CA ALA A 155 -23.98 -3.87 19.13
C ALA A 155 -22.59 -4.05 19.75
N ALA A 156 -22.29 -5.24 20.28
CA ALA A 156 -20.97 -5.56 20.81
C ALA A 156 -19.89 -5.55 19.72
N ALA A 157 -20.18 -6.12 18.55
CA ALA A 157 -19.26 -6.12 17.42
C ALA A 157 -19.00 -4.69 16.92
N VAL A 158 -20.05 -3.87 16.78
CA VAL A 158 -19.93 -2.46 16.42
C VAL A 158 -19.14 -1.67 17.47
N ALA A 159 -19.38 -1.90 18.76
CA ALA A 159 -18.64 -1.25 19.84
C ALA A 159 -17.15 -1.61 19.80
N LEU A 160 -16.82 -2.89 19.56
CA LEU A 160 -15.43 -3.32 19.40
C LEU A 160 -14.76 -2.69 18.17
N SER A 161 -15.48 -2.64 17.04
CA SER A 161 -15.02 -1.92 15.84
C SER A 161 -14.84 -0.42 16.10
N ALA A 162 -15.71 0.21 16.89
CA ALA A 162 -15.59 1.63 17.24
C ALA A 162 -14.35 1.91 18.12
N ILE A 163 -13.99 0.98 19.02
CA ILE A 163 -12.75 1.05 19.81
C ILE A 163 -11.52 0.90 18.89
N ALA A 164 -11.58 0.01 17.90
CA ALA A 164 -10.48 -0.14 16.94
C ALA A 164 -10.42 0.97 15.87
N ALA A 165 -11.53 1.67 15.61
CA ALA A 165 -11.66 2.59 14.48
C ALA A 165 -10.55 3.66 14.38
N PRO A 166 -10.11 4.33 15.47
CA PRO A 166 -9.06 5.34 15.37
C PRO A 166 -7.72 4.81 14.86
N THR A 167 -7.43 3.52 14.96
CA THR A 167 -6.16 2.93 14.46
C THR A 167 -6.17 2.72 12.94
N SER A 168 -7.34 2.79 12.31
CA SER A 168 -7.51 2.54 10.87
C SER A 168 -8.10 3.74 10.12
N LEU A 169 -8.89 4.58 10.79
CA LEU A 169 -9.58 5.74 10.24
C LEU A 169 -9.05 7.04 10.85
N ALA A 170 -8.94 8.09 10.03
CA ALA A 170 -8.46 9.41 10.43
C ALA A 170 -9.49 10.18 11.29
N ILE A 171 -9.76 9.67 12.49
CA ILE A 171 -10.73 10.22 13.46
C ILE A 171 -10.04 11.17 14.46
N LEU A 172 -8.84 10.79 14.92
CA LEU A 172 -8.05 11.51 15.91
C LEU A 172 -6.83 12.17 15.25
N ASP A 173 -6.40 13.32 15.77
CA ASP A 173 -5.12 13.91 15.40
C ASP A 173 -3.95 13.02 15.88
N PRO A 174 -2.73 13.16 15.30
CA PRO A 174 -1.59 12.32 15.62
C PRO A 174 -1.24 12.20 17.11
N VAL A 175 -1.37 13.29 17.88
CA VAL A 175 -1.04 13.30 19.32
C VAL A 175 -2.08 12.48 20.08
N SER A 176 -3.37 12.76 19.82
CA SER A 176 -4.47 12.03 20.44
C SER A 176 -4.48 10.56 20.05
N LEU A 177 -4.15 10.24 18.80
CA LEU A 177 -4.06 8.86 18.33
C LEU A 177 -2.94 8.07 19.03
N GLN A 178 -1.76 8.67 19.18
CA GLN A 178 -0.66 8.03 19.90
C GLN A 178 -1.06 7.72 21.35
N ALA A 179 -1.68 8.68 22.05
CA ALA A 179 -2.18 8.49 23.40
C ALA A 179 -3.28 7.41 23.46
N TYR A 180 -4.19 7.40 22.49
CA TYR A 180 -5.25 6.41 22.37
C TYR A 180 -4.69 4.98 22.21
N ILE A 181 -3.76 4.79 21.29
CA ILE A 181 -3.11 3.49 21.05
C ILE A 181 -2.40 2.99 22.31
N ALA A 182 -1.68 3.87 23.01
CA ALA A 182 -1.01 3.53 24.26
C ALA A 182 -2.00 3.13 25.36
N ARG A 183 -3.11 3.86 25.49
CA ARG A 183 -4.13 3.63 26.52
C ARG A 183 -4.89 2.32 26.34
N PHE A 184 -5.16 1.91 25.10
CA PHE A 184 -5.92 0.71 24.77
C PHE A 184 -5.05 -0.47 24.32
N HIS A 185 -3.72 -0.31 24.30
CA HIS A 185 -2.77 -1.34 23.85
C HIS A 185 -3.04 -1.85 22.43
N LEU A 186 -3.44 -0.96 21.52
CA LEU A 186 -3.83 -1.28 20.14
C LEU A 186 -2.68 -1.08 19.14
N ALA A 187 -1.45 -1.38 19.55
CA ALA A 187 -0.30 -1.22 18.65
C ALA A 187 -0.45 -2.16 17.44
N SER A 188 -0.30 -1.60 16.24
CA SER A 188 -0.40 -2.37 15.00
C SER A 188 0.78 -3.32 14.82
N GLN A 189 0.52 -4.52 14.30
CA GLN A 189 1.60 -5.40 13.85
C GLN A 189 2.38 -4.74 12.71
N GLN A 190 3.71 -4.85 12.75
CA GLN A 190 4.58 -4.38 11.67
C GLN A 190 4.49 -5.34 10.49
N GLN A 191 4.10 -4.83 9.31
CA GLN A 191 3.95 -5.64 8.09
C GLN A 191 5.11 -5.49 7.10
N GLU A 192 5.92 -4.44 7.26
CA GLU A 192 7.13 -4.18 6.48
C GLU A 192 8.34 -4.03 7.39
N LYS A 193 9.51 -4.49 6.93
CA LYS A 193 10.77 -4.44 7.69
C LYS A 193 11.21 -3.00 8.02
N SER A 194 10.85 -2.05 7.17
CA SER A 194 11.23 -0.63 7.27
C SER A 194 10.45 0.16 8.33
N PHE A 195 9.42 -0.43 8.96
CA PHE A 195 8.54 0.27 9.88
C PHE A 195 9.15 0.51 11.28
N ALA A 196 10.27 -0.13 11.62
CA ALA A 196 10.92 -0.01 12.91
C ALA A 196 11.20 1.45 13.33
N GLY A 197 10.78 1.82 14.54
CA GLY A 197 10.96 3.16 15.12
C GLY A 197 9.88 4.19 14.75
N THR A 198 8.82 3.79 14.04
CA THR A 198 7.73 4.70 13.64
C THR A 198 6.71 4.88 14.77
N ALA A 199 6.30 6.13 15.03
CA ALA A 199 5.46 6.49 16.18
C ALA A 199 3.98 6.10 16.04
N LEU A 200 3.47 6.03 14.81
CA LEU A 200 2.07 5.72 14.49
C LEU A 200 1.99 4.49 13.57
N PRO A 201 0.83 3.80 13.50
CA PRO A 201 0.59 2.73 12.55
C PRO A 201 0.94 3.14 11.11
N GLN A 202 1.42 2.18 10.32
CA GLN A 202 1.97 2.42 8.98
C GLN A 202 0.99 3.16 8.06
N ASN A 203 -0.29 2.79 8.11
CA ASN A 203 -1.35 3.44 7.34
C ASN A 203 -1.46 4.95 7.58
N PHE A 204 -1.05 5.47 8.74
CA PHE A 204 -1.00 6.91 9.00
C PHE A 204 0.37 7.51 8.75
N ALA A 205 1.43 6.84 9.18
CA ALA A 205 2.79 7.36 9.07
C ALA A 205 3.25 7.54 7.61
N ASP A 206 2.78 6.70 6.69
CA ASP A 206 3.00 6.85 5.24
C ASP A 206 2.28 8.10 4.64
N GLN A 207 1.35 8.72 5.38
CA GLN A 207 0.54 9.87 4.92
C GLN A 207 0.94 11.20 5.60
N LEU A 208 1.85 11.17 6.57
CA LEU A 208 2.20 12.32 7.41
C LEU A 208 3.64 12.80 7.17
N GLY A 209 3.95 14.01 7.63
CA GLY A 209 5.28 14.63 7.55
C GLY A 209 5.68 15.21 6.19
N TRP A 210 4.88 15.00 5.14
CA TRP A 210 5.14 15.53 3.80
C TRP A 210 5.27 17.06 3.74
N ARG A 211 4.51 17.79 4.57
CA ARG A 211 4.61 19.27 4.63
C ARG A 211 5.90 19.75 5.29
N ASP A 212 6.38 19.04 6.32
CA ASP A 212 7.67 19.33 6.94
C ASP A 212 8.80 19.07 5.94
N PHE A 213 8.77 17.90 5.29
CA PHE A 213 9.72 17.53 4.23
C PHE A 213 9.80 18.60 3.13
N VAL A 214 8.66 19.03 2.60
CA VAL A 214 8.62 20.05 1.54
C VAL A 214 9.14 21.40 2.03
N ARG A 215 8.83 21.78 3.28
CA ARG A 215 9.34 23.02 3.88
C ARG A 215 10.85 22.98 4.03
N GLU A 216 11.42 21.86 4.45
CA GLU A 216 12.86 21.68 4.62
C GLU A 216 13.59 21.73 3.26
N VAL A 217 13.12 20.94 2.29
CA VAL A 217 13.68 20.92 0.93
C VAL A 217 13.50 22.27 0.24
N GLY A 218 12.33 22.89 0.39
CA GLY A 218 12.02 24.19 -0.20
C GLY A 218 12.83 25.33 0.39
N THR A 219 13.09 25.30 1.70
CA THR A 219 14.00 26.26 2.35
C THR A 219 15.43 26.11 1.84
N ALA A 220 15.92 24.87 1.72
CA ALA A 220 17.24 24.60 1.13
C ALA A 220 17.33 25.11 -0.32
N TYR A 221 16.31 24.82 -1.15
CA TYR A 221 16.24 25.27 -2.53
C TYR A 221 16.18 26.81 -2.64
N ALA A 222 15.36 27.47 -1.81
CA ALA A 222 15.23 28.93 -1.80
C ALA A 222 16.54 29.62 -1.40
N SER A 223 17.36 29.00 -0.54
CA SER A 223 18.67 29.51 -0.11
C SER A 223 19.78 29.41 -1.17
N LEU A 224 19.50 28.78 -2.32
CA LEU A 224 20.44 28.75 -3.44
C LEU A 224 20.55 30.14 -4.09
N PRO A 225 21.76 30.56 -4.53
CA PRO A 225 21.92 31.72 -5.40
C PRO A 225 20.98 31.64 -6.61
N PRO A 226 20.33 32.74 -7.06
CA PRO A 226 19.31 32.68 -8.11
C PRO A 226 19.76 32.02 -9.41
N ASP A 227 21.00 32.24 -9.82
CA ASP A 227 21.65 31.64 -10.99
C ASP A 227 21.82 30.12 -10.85
N VAL A 228 22.27 29.65 -9.68
CA VAL A 228 22.38 28.22 -9.38
C VAL A 228 20.99 27.59 -9.30
N ARG A 229 20.04 28.26 -8.65
CA ARG A 229 18.68 27.77 -8.42
C ARG A 229 17.95 27.51 -9.73
N ALA A 230 18.05 28.42 -10.69
CA ALA A 230 17.43 28.30 -12.02
C ALA A 230 17.92 27.08 -12.81
N HIS A 231 19.11 26.55 -12.50
CA HIS A 231 19.71 25.39 -13.15
C HIS A 231 19.81 24.16 -12.22
N THR A 232 19.08 24.17 -11.10
CA THR A 232 19.08 23.06 -10.13
C THR A 232 17.80 22.24 -10.23
N ALA A 233 17.93 20.94 -10.48
CA ALA A 233 16.83 19.99 -10.33
C ALA A 233 16.76 19.46 -8.90
N ILE A 234 15.59 19.02 -8.47
CA ILE A 234 15.40 18.35 -7.17
C ILE A 234 15.18 16.86 -7.44
N LEU A 235 16.09 16.02 -6.94
CA LEU A 235 16.08 14.57 -7.14
C LEU A 235 15.87 13.88 -5.79
N VAL A 236 14.80 13.12 -5.63
CA VAL A 236 14.45 12.43 -4.37
C VAL A 236 14.38 10.90 -4.54
N ALA A 237 14.45 10.17 -3.45
CA ALA A 237 14.66 8.72 -3.47
C ALA A 237 13.39 7.99 -3.89
N ASN A 238 12.22 8.40 -3.40
CA ASN A 238 10.96 7.70 -3.64
C ASN A 238 9.84 8.58 -4.22
N TYR A 239 8.80 7.93 -4.76
CA TYR A 239 7.65 8.61 -5.35
C TYR A 239 6.82 9.40 -4.33
N GLY A 240 6.84 9.05 -3.04
CA GLY A 240 6.14 9.78 -1.98
C GLY A 240 6.76 11.15 -1.75
N GLU A 241 8.09 11.20 -1.61
CA GLU A 241 8.87 12.44 -1.56
C GLU A 241 8.64 13.30 -2.80
N ALA A 242 8.70 12.71 -4.00
CA ALA A 242 8.55 13.45 -5.25
C ALA A 242 7.14 14.02 -5.41
N SER A 243 6.12 13.22 -5.09
CA SER A 243 4.73 13.65 -5.11
C SER A 243 4.45 14.74 -4.09
N ALA A 244 5.08 14.69 -2.90
CA ALA A 244 4.95 15.73 -1.89
C ALA A 244 5.50 17.07 -2.39
N LEU A 245 6.67 17.06 -3.05
CA LEU A 245 7.27 18.27 -3.65
C LEU A 245 6.42 18.82 -4.78
N ASP A 246 5.91 17.96 -5.67
CA ASP A 246 5.03 18.39 -6.77
C ASP A 246 3.72 18.99 -6.24
N LEU A 247 3.14 18.41 -5.18
CA LEU A 247 1.84 18.83 -4.64
C LEU A 247 1.94 20.06 -3.73
N TYR A 248 2.96 20.14 -2.88
CA TYR A 248 3.07 21.18 -1.85
C TYR A 248 4.19 22.20 -2.11
N GLY A 249 4.98 22.03 -3.17
CA GLY A 249 6.16 22.85 -3.46
C GLY A 249 5.88 24.22 -4.07
N ALA A 250 4.66 24.48 -4.55
CA ALA A 250 4.30 25.74 -5.21
C ALA A 250 4.68 27.02 -4.41
N PRO A 251 4.49 27.11 -3.08
CA PRO A 251 4.90 28.27 -2.29
C PRO A 251 6.42 28.54 -2.29
N PHE A 252 7.24 27.55 -2.63
CA PHE A 252 8.70 27.68 -2.74
C PHE A 252 9.18 27.85 -4.20
N GLY A 253 8.26 27.84 -5.17
CA GLY A 253 8.60 27.88 -6.60
C GLY A 253 9.44 26.70 -7.05
N LEU A 254 9.19 25.50 -6.50
CA LEU A 254 9.99 24.33 -6.82
C LEU A 254 9.77 23.89 -8.28
N PRO A 255 10.84 23.44 -8.97
CA PRO A 255 10.69 22.77 -10.25
C PRO A 255 9.99 21.41 -10.03
N PRO A 256 9.43 20.81 -11.09
CA PRO A 256 8.86 19.48 -11.00
C PRO A 256 9.90 18.49 -10.48
N ALA A 257 9.57 17.75 -9.42
CA ALA A 257 10.50 16.86 -8.76
C ALA A 257 10.84 15.66 -9.64
N LEU A 258 12.06 15.16 -9.48
CA LEU A 258 12.57 13.97 -10.16
C LEU A 258 12.71 12.83 -9.15
N SER A 259 12.29 11.63 -9.54
CA SER A 259 12.55 10.41 -8.78
C SER A 259 12.74 9.23 -9.70
N PRO A 260 13.73 8.38 -9.47
CA PRO A 260 13.91 7.18 -10.26
C PRO A 260 13.10 5.98 -9.72
N HIS A 261 12.19 6.22 -8.76
CA HIS A 261 11.39 5.18 -8.13
C HIS A 261 10.05 4.97 -8.85
N ASN A 262 9.71 3.71 -9.15
CA ASN A 262 8.46 3.30 -9.76
C ASN A 262 8.14 4.09 -11.06
N GLN A 263 6.90 4.57 -11.21
CA GLN A 263 6.46 5.26 -12.43
C GLN A 263 7.11 6.63 -12.63
N PHE A 264 7.63 7.29 -11.59
CA PHE A 264 8.34 8.56 -11.75
C PHE A 264 9.57 8.40 -12.65
N TYR A 265 10.21 7.22 -12.66
CA TYR A 265 11.31 6.91 -13.57
C TYR A 265 10.92 7.11 -15.05
N LEU A 266 9.71 6.70 -15.42
CA LEU A 266 9.21 6.78 -16.79
C LEU A 266 8.89 8.22 -17.22
N TRP A 267 8.70 9.13 -16.28
CA TRP A 267 8.55 10.57 -16.56
C TRP A 267 9.89 11.26 -16.85
N GLY A 268 11.00 10.56 -16.65
CA GLY A 268 12.34 11.01 -16.99
C GLY A 268 12.72 12.30 -16.26
N LEU A 269 13.49 13.15 -16.95
CA LEU A 269 13.93 14.44 -16.42
C LEU A 269 12.89 15.56 -16.57
N ARG A 270 11.68 15.25 -17.08
CA ARG A 270 10.57 16.21 -17.20
C ARG A 270 10.97 17.50 -17.95
N GLY A 271 11.76 17.36 -19.01
CA GLY A 271 12.27 18.46 -19.83
C GLY A 271 13.42 19.26 -19.21
N GLN A 272 13.95 18.85 -18.06
CA GLN A 272 15.04 19.56 -17.36
C GLN A 272 16.41 19.10 -17.86
N THR A 273 17.34 20.05 -17.97
CA THR A 273 18.77 19.82 -18.22
C THR A 273 19.61 20.48 -17.12
N PRO A 274 19.58 19.94 -15.88
CA PRO A 274 20.15 20.62 -14.73
C PRO A 274 21.69 20.61 -14.73
N ALA A 275 22.28 21.72 -14.30
CA ALA A 275 23.72 21.83 -14.04
C ALA A 275 24.11 21.45 -12.60
N ALA A 276 23.11 21.41 -11.70
CA ALA A 276 23.26 20.97 -10.32
C ALA A 276 22.02 20.19 -9.86
N VAL A 277 22.19 19.34 -8.84
CA VAL A 277 21.11 18.50 -8.32
C VAL A 277 21.01 18.67 -6.81
N LEU A 278 19.86 19.15 -6.33
CA LEU A 278 19.52 19.10 -4.90
C LEU A 278 18.98 17.71 -4.61
N ARG A 279 19.77 16.90 -3.91
CA ARG A 279 19.49 15.51 -3.58
C ARG A 279 19.06 15.39 -2.12
N VAL A 280 18.00 14.63 -1.88
CA VAL A 280 17.68 14.12 -0.54
C VAL A 280 18.14 12.67 -0.47
N THR A 281 19.13 12.38 0.37
CA THR A 281 19.81 11.06 0.40
C THR A 281 20.31 10.68 1.79
N ARG A 282 20.38 9.38 2.06
CA ARG A 282 21.10 8.83 3.23
C ARG A 282 22.60 8.67 2.97
N ASP A 283 22.99 8.55 1.71
CA ASP A 283 24.38 8.32 1.31
C ASP A 283 24.99 9.57 0.65
N VAL A 284 25.53 10.46 1.50
CA VAL A 284 26.29 11.62 1.04
C VAL A 284 27.67 11.20 0.52
N GLY A 285 28.20 10.08 1.00
CA GLY A 285 29.50 9.54 0.57
C GLY A 285 29.46 9.14 -0.90
N GLY A 286 28.49 8.32 -1.29
CA GLY A 286 28.23 7.95 -2.68
C GLY A 286 27.89 9.16 -3.55
N LEU A 287 27.14 10.14 -3.04
CA LEU A 287 26.89 11.39 -3.77
C LEU A 287 28.19 12.12 -4.12
N ARG A 288 29.16 12.22 -3.20
CA ARG A 288 30.45 12.89 -3.45
C ARG A 288 31.25 12.26 -4.58
N ALA A 289 31.14 10.95 -4.79
CA ALA A 289 31.86 10.26 -5.86
C ALA A 289 31.45 10.71 -7.28
N HIS A 290 30.25 11.28 -7.41
CA HIS A 290 29.67 11.68 -8.70
C HIS A 290 29.48 13.20 -8.83
N CYS A 291 30.07 14.00 -7.95
CA CYS A 291 29.87 15.45 -7.91
C CYS A 291 31.20 16.20 -7.89
N GLY A 292 31.31 17.25 -8.71
CA GLY A 292 32.42 18.20 -8.63
C GLY A 292 32.42 19.06 -7.35
N GLY A 293 31.35 19.01 -6.55
CA GLY A 293 31.25 19.61 -5.23
C GLY A 293 29.95 19.21 -4.52
N VAL A 294 29.98 19.12 -3.18
CA VAL A 294 28.80 18.81 -2.36
C VAL A 294 28.65 19.84 -1.25
N ARG A 295 27.48 20.45 -1.15
CA ARG A 295 27.10 21.37 -0.06
C ARG A 295 25.88 20.83 0.68
N VAL A 296 25.97 20.72 2.00
CA VAL A 296 24.89 20.21 2.87
C VAL A 296 24.07 21.37 3.44
N PHE A 297 22.75 21.20 3.51
CA PHE A 297 21.80 22.20 4.03
C PHE A 297 21.11 21.78 5.31
N GLY A 298 21.11 20.48 5.63
CA GLY A 298 20.45 19.94 6.81
C GLY A 298 19.97 18.52 6.57
N THR A 299 19.10 18.06 7.46
CA THR A 299 18.50 16.73 7.44
C THR A 299 16.99 16.82 7.58
N THR A 300 16.27 15.87 6.98
CA THR A 300 14.82 15.79 7.07
C THR A 300 14.35 15.36 8.45
N PHE A 301 13.27 15.95 8.96
CA PHE A 301 12.63 15.47 10.19
C PHE A 301 11.14 15.78 10.27
N SER A 302 10.34 14.75 10.54
CA SER A 302 8.99 14.90 11.05
C SER A 302 8.68 13.79 12.05
N ARG A 303 8.15 14.18 13.21
CA ARG A 303 7.79 13.24 14.30
C ARG A 303 6.83 12.15 13.85
N TRP A 304 5.92 12.48 12.94
CA TRP A 304 4.80 11.62 12.55
C TRP A 304 5.00 10.90 11.22
N ALA A 305 6.09 11.19 10.50
CA ALA A 305 6.45 10.47 9.29
C ALA A 305 6.92 9.05 9.61
N MET A 306 6.97 8.22 8.58
CA MET A 306 7.77 7.00 8.60
C MET A 306 9.19 7.28 9.07
N ASN A 307 9.72 6.47 9.98
CA ASN A 307 11.04 6.71 10.56
C ASN A 307 12.16 6.71 9.49
N TYR A 308 12.01 5.91 8.43
CA TYR A 308 12.97 5.89 7.32
C TYR A 308 12.93 7.16 6.43
N GLU A 309 11.96 8.06 6.62
CA GLU A 309 11.95 9.39 5.98
C GLU A 309 12.78 10.42 6.76
N ASN A 310 13.07 10.15 8.03
CA ASN A 310 13.84 11.03 8.90
C ASN A 310 15.35 10.83 8.77
N GLY A 311 16.12 11.91 8.96
CA GLY A 311 17.57 11.90 8.95
C GLY A 311 18.19 11.76 7.56
N LYS A 312 17.43 11.98 6.48
CA LYS A 312 18.00 12.06 5.12
C LYS A 312 18.66 13.42 4.94
N THR A 313 19.87 13.45 4.42
CA THR A 313 20.60 14.69 4.18
C THR A 313 20.07 15.39 2.93
N ILE A 314 19.84 16.69 3.03
CA ILE A 314 19.55 17.57 1.89
C ILE A 314 20.88 18.18 1.45
N ALA A 315 21.35 17.80 0.25
CA ALA A 315 22.66 18.19 -0.26
C ALA A 315 22.59 18.61 -1.73
N LEU A 316 23.27 19.70 -2.07
CA LEU A 316 23.48 20.13 -3.45
C LEU A 316 24.73 19.47 -4.02
N CYS A 317 24.56 18.71 -5.09
CA CYS A 317 25.61 18.22 -5.97
C CYS A 317 25.82 19.22 -7.10
N THR A 318 27.01 19.81 -7.21
CA THR A 318 27.38 20.68 -8.33
C THR A 318 28.23 19.93 -9.33
N ARG A 319 28.04 20.21 -10.62
CA ARG A 319 28.76 19.56 -11.73
C ARG A 319 28.71 18.02 -11.61
N PRO A 320 27.51 17.41 -11.70
CA PRO A 320 27.39 15.96 -11.66
C PRO A 320 28.17 15.32 -12.82
N ALA A 321 28.95 14.28 -12.51
CA ALA A 321 29.73 13.50 -13.46
C ALA A 321 29.52 12.00 -13.18
N PRO A 322 28.80 11.26 -14.06
CA PRO A 322 28.22 11.69 -15.34
C PRO A 322 27.06 12.69 -15.19
N ARG A 323 26.63 13.32 -16.29
CA ARG A 323 25.48 14.24 -16.26
C ARG A 323 24.22 13.49 -15.84
N LEU A 324 23.24 14.15 -15.23
CA LEU A 324 22.04 13.47 -14.72
C LEU A 324 21.29 12.66 -15.80
N ALA A 325 21.24 13.15 -17.04
CA ALA A 325 20.63 12.42 -18.17
C ALA A 325 21.36 11.12 -18.52
N GLU A 326 22.70 11.12 -18.41
CA GLU A 326 23.55 9.95 -18.64
C GLU A 326 23.45 8.97 -17.46
N TRP A 327 23.29 9.49 -16.24
CA TRP A 327 23.15 8.69 -15.02
C TRP A 327 21.75 8.08 -14.86
N TRP A 328 20.71 8.73 -15.37
CA TRP A 328 19.30 8.36 -15.14
C TRP A 328 18.97 6.88 -15.35
N PRO A 329 19.43 6.20 -16.43
CA PRO A 329 19.11 4.78 -16.65
C PRO A 329 19.57 3.85 -15.52
N GLU A 330 20.64 4.21 -14.80
CA GLU A 330 21.21 3.42 -13.71
C GLU A 330 20.48 3.63 -12.37
N LEU A 331 19.66 4.68 -12.28
CA LEU A 331 19.01 5.06 -11.03
C LEU A 331 17.69 4.31 -10.77
N LYS A 332 17.12 3.64 -11.79
CA LYS A 332 15.80 2.98 -11.73
C LYS A 332 15.72 2.04 -10.53
N ASN A 333 14.73 2.25 -9.67
CA ASN A 333 14.49 1.39 -8.52
C ASN A 333 12.99 1.21 -8.21
N PHE A 334 12.69 0.21 -7.38
CA PHE A 334 11.34 -0.19 -6.95
C PHE A 334 11.25 -0.37 -5.41
N SER A 335 12.28 0.06 -4.69
CA SER A 335 12.50 -0.22 -3.26
C SER A 335 12.31 1.03 -2.42
#